data_AF-A0A7X4CMC9-F1
#
_entry.id   AF-A0A7X4CMC9-F1
#
_cell.length_a   1.000
_cell.length_b   1.000
_cell.length_c   1.000
_cell.angle_alpha   90.00
_cell.angle_beta   90.00
_cell.angle_gamma   90.00
#
_symmetry.space_group_name_H-M   'P 1'
#
loop_
_entity.id
_entity.type
_entity.pdbx_description
1 polymer ?
#
loop_
_entity_poly.entity_id
_entity_poly.type
_entity_poly.pdbx_seq_one_letter_code
_entity_poly.pdbx_strand_id
1 'polypeptide(L)'
;MMKHPPRTAWRDFPDAVLLASERETLSHPDYATAKSGDAVAAVRLVDALADEAEVSVFRRLLDRKEEDQPVLVSAHAYERDGYNAIPAALARLMSERLGFRFHANVVQTNIVGHTGAGGYNRLARQASFGGDVIPGRTYIMVDDFIGQGGTLANLRGWVECNGGTVVHAVGLTGKPYSAILNPTEEQLHDLRERHGPDLEKWWQDQFGHTFDCLTQSEARYLARSPDADTIRNRLAAAMREGDSGGRR
;
A
#
# COMPACT_ATOMS: atom_id res chain seq x y z
N MET A 1 -2.38 4.59 22.39
CA MET A 1 -2.46 4.89 20.94
C MET A 1 -1.07 4.64 20.36
N MET A 2 -0.94 3.88 19.27
CA MET A 2 0.37 3.63 18.65
C MET A 2 0.97 4.96 18.17
N LYS A 3 2.24 5.21 18.49
CA LYS A 3 2.93 6.47 18.15
C LYS A 3 3.22 6.59 16.66
N HIS A 4 3.43 5.45 15.99
CA HIS A 4 3.73 5.35 14.56
C HIS A 4 2.82 4.28 13.92
N PRO A 5 2.44 4.42 12.64
CA PRO A 5 1.75 3.36 11.92
C PRO A 5 2.60 2.08 11.91
N PRO A 6 2.05 0.93 12.32
CA PRO A 6 2.82 -0.30 12.37
C PRO A 6 3.23 -0.73 10.95
N ARG A 7 4.42 -1.32 10.85
CA ARG A 7 4.88 -2.07 9.67
C ARG A 7 5.58 -3.34 10.13
N THR A 8 5.51 -4.37 9.31
CA THR A 8 6.13 -5.68 9.55
C THR A 8 7.08 -6.04 8.41
N ALA A 9 8.12 -6.81 8.71
CA ALA A 9 9.12 -7.24 7.74
C ALA A 9 8.47 -8.08 6.62
N TRP A 10 8.88 -7.87 5.37
CA TRP A 10 8.28 -8.54 4.20
C TRP A 10 8.73 -10.00 4.04
N ARG A 11 9.98 -10.31 4.36
CA ARG A 11 10.57 -11.68 4.34
C ARG A 11 10.49 -12.35 2.96
N ASP A 12 9.47 -13.16 2.72
CA ASP A 12 9.22 -13.94 1.51
C ASP A 12 7.90 -13.55 0.83
N PHE A 13 7.36 -12.37 1.16
CA PHE A 13 6.10 -11.88 0.61
C PHE A 13 6.14 -11.85 -0.94
N PRO A 14 5.12 -12.41 -1.61
CA PRO A 14 5.10 -12.51 -3.06
C PRO A 14 4.90 -11.15 -3.73
N ASP A 15 5.26 -11.09 -5.01
CA ASP A 15 4.95 -9.92 -5.84
C ASP A 15 3.44 -9.67 -5.88
N ALA A 16 3.06 -8.40 -5.85
CA ALA A 16 1.68 -8.00 -6.02
C ALA A 16 1.22 -8.26 -7.46
N VAL A 17 -0.07 -8.57 -7.63
CA VAL A 17 -0.68 -8.68 -8.96
C VAL A 17 -1.18 -7.31 -9.40
N LEU A 18 -0.80 -6.87 -10.61
CA LEU A 18 -1.35 -5.66 -11.23
C LEU A 18 -2.32 -6.07 -12.32
N LEU A 19 -3.57 -5.60 -12.24
CA LEU A 19 -4.63 -6.07 -13.14
C LEU A 19 -4.66 -5.33 -14.49
N ALA A 20 -4.08 -4.14 -14.56
CA ALA A 20 -4.03 -3.32 -15.75
C ALA A 20 -2.74 -2.48 -15.79
N SER A 21 -2.39 -2.01 -16.99
CA SER A 21 -1.26 -1.10 -17.15
C SER A 21 -1.58 0.32 -16.65
N GLU A 22 -0.53 1.04 -16.22
CA GLU A 22 -0.64 2.46 -15.82
C GLU A 22 -1.20 3.32 -16.96
N ARG A 23 -0.74 3.07 -18.19
CA ARG A 23 -1.18 3.84 -19.35
C ARG A 23 -2.68 3.66 -19.61
N GLU A 24 -3.17 2.43 -19.66
CA GLU A 24 -4.58 2.14 -19.92
C GLU A 24 -5.45 2.73 -18.82
N THR A 25 -5.08 2.51 -17.56
CA THR A 25 -5.83 2.99 -16.40
C THR A 25 -5.95 4.51 -16.37
N LEU A 26 -4.82 5.23 -16.52
CA LEU A 26 -4.82 6.70 -16.49
C LEU A 26 -5.52 7.33 -17.71
N SER A 27 -5.62 6.59 -18.83
CA SER A 27 -6.31 7.05 -20.04
C SER A 27 -7.81 6.77 -20.05
N HIS A 28 -8.32 5.98 -19.10
CA HIS A 28 -9.72 5.59 -19.07
C HIS A 28 -10.62 6.80 -18.73
N PRO A 29 -11.73 7.04 -19.47
CA PRO A 29 -12.59 8.21 -19.27
C PRO A 29 -13.13 8.36 -17.84
N ASP A 30 -13.42 7.24 -17.18
CA ASP A 30 -13.93 7.22 -15.80
C ASP A 30 -12.84 7.37 -14.73
N TYR A 31 -11.54 7.31 -15.07
CA TYR A 31 -10.48 7.27 -14.06
C TYR A 31 -10.51 8.49 -13.13
N ALA A 32 -10.56 9.70 -13.70
CA ALA A 32 -10.54 10.93 -12.91
C ALA A 32 -11.76 11.02 -11.97
N THR A 33 -12.95 10.70 -12.48
CA THR A 33 -14.21 10.74 -11.72
C THR A 33 -14.28 9.65 -10.66
N ALA A 34 -13.78 8.45 -10.96
CA ALA A 34 -13.68 7.36 -10.00
C ALA A 34 -12.70 7.69 -8.87
N LYS A 35 -11.56 8.30 -9.21
CA LYS A 35 -10.53 8.72 -8.27
C LYS A 35 -11.01 9.84 -7.34
N SER A 36 -11.97 10.66 -7.78
CA SER A 36 -12.63 11.69 -6.96
C SER A 36 -13.89 11.23 -6.22
N GLY A 37 -14.35 9.98 -6.45
CA GLY A 37 -15.32 9.31 -5.59
C GLY A 37 -16.65 8.93 -6.19
N ASP A 38 -16.80 9.04 -7.49
CA ASP A 38 -17.95 8.45 -8.17
C ASP A 38 -17.83 6.92 -8.15
N ALA A 39 -18.63 6.28 -7.31
CA ALA A 39 -18.67 4.83 -7.18
C ALA A 39 -19.12 4.11 -8.46
N VAL A 40 -20.00 4.73 -9.27
CA VAL A 40 -20.47 4.13 -10.53
C VAL A 40 -19.35 4.18 -11.58
N ALA A 41 -18.65 5.31 -11.68
CA ALA A 41 -17.45 5.44 -12.50
C ALA A 41 -16.36 4.46 -12.07
N ALA A 42 -16.16 4.27 -10.76
CA ALA A 42 -15.21 3.29 -10.23
C ALA A 42 -15.56 1.86 -10.62
N VAL A 43 -16.83 1.46 -10.52
CA VAL A 43 -17.30 0.14 -10.97
C VAL A 43 -17.06 -0.06 -12.46
N ARG A 44 -17.44 0.92 -13.30
CA ARG A 44 -17.20 0.84 -14.76
C ARG A 44 -15.72 0.72 -15.09
N LEU A 45 -14.87 1.51 -14.41
CA LEU A 45 -13.41 1.47 -14.57
C LEU A 45 -12.84 0.10 -14.22
N VAL A 46 -13.15 -0.44 -13.04
CA VAL A 46 -12.58 -1.72 -12.60
C VAL A 46 -13.10 -2.88 -13.44
N ASP A 47 -14.37 -2.85 -13.86
CA ASP A 47 -14.93 -3.92 -14.70
C ASP A 47 -14.31 -3.93 -16.10
N ALA A 48 -14.04 -2.75 -16.66
CA ALA A 48 -13.38 -2.61 -17.96
C ALA A 48 -11.91 -3.03 -17.95
N LEU A 49 -11.21 -2.87 -16.82
CA LEU A 49 -9.75 -3.03 -16.74
C LEU A 49 -9.28 -4.27 -15.99
N ALA A 50 -10.08 -4.84 -15.07
CA ALA A 50 -9.67 -5.99 -14.30
C ALA A 50 -9.64 -7.25 -15.17
N ASP A 51 -8.44 -7.60 -15.63
CA ASP A 51 -8.19 -8.80 -16.43
C ASP A 51 -8.66 -10.07 -15.69
N GLU A 52 -9.63 -10.77 -16.28
CA GLU A 52 -10.19 -12.00 -15.71
C GLU A 52 -9.13 -13.12 -15.55
N ALA A 53 -8.11 -13.15 -16.42
CA ALA A 53 -7.03 -14.12 -16.33
C ALA A 53 -6.19 -13.87 -15.07
N GLU A 54 -5.87 -12.61 -14.78
CA GLU A 54 -5.13 -12.20 -13.59
C GLU A 54 -5.95 -12.38 -12.31
N VAL A 55 -7.24 -12.01 -12.33
CA VAL A 55 -8.14 -12.30 -11.20
C VAL A 55 -8.20 -13.81 -10.93
N SER A 56 -8.27 -14.63 -11.98
CA SER A 56 -8.31 -16.09 -11.86
C SER A 56 -7.03 -16.72 -11.30
N VAL A 57 -5.89 -16.00 -11.30
CA VAL A 57 -4.67 -16.46 -10.62
C VAL A 57 -4.94 -16.69 -9.13
N PHE A 58 -5.72 -15.81 -8.49
CA PHE A 58 -6.05 -15.94 -7.07
C PHE A 58 -6.90 -17.18 -6.76
N ARG A 59 -7.80 -17.61 -7.67
CA ARG A 59 -8.53 -18.88 -7.50
C ARG A 59 -7.57 -20.07 -7.43
N ARG A 60 -6.50 -20.06 -8.22
CA ARG A 60 -5.50 -21.15 -8.26
C ARG A 60 -4.53 -21.11 -7.09
N LEU A 61 -4.03 -19.92 -6.74
CA LEU A 61 -3.05 -19.75 -5.65
C LEU A 61 -3.66 -20.05 -4.28
N LEU A 62 -4.97 -19.89 -4.15
CA LEU A 62 -5.66 -19.88 -2.85
C LEU A 62 -6.87 -20.81 -2.85
N ASP A 63 -6.83 -21.89 -3.63
CA ASP A 63 -7.84 -22.95 -3.61
C ASP A 63 -7.89 -23.58 -2.22
N ARG A 64 -8.85 -23.11 -1.43
CA ARG A 64 -9.02 -23.40 -0.02
C ARG A 64 -10.51 -23.60 0.22
N LYS A 65 -10.82 -24.36 1.28
CA LYS A 65 -12.20 -24.45 1.77
C LYS A 65 -12.72 -23.05 2.11
N GLU A 66 -14.02 -22.85 2.00
CA GLU A 66 -14.67 -21.55 2.22
C GLU A 66 -14.27 -20.95 3.58
N GLU A 67 -14.23 -21.77 4.62
CA GLU A 67 -13.81 -21.36 5.97
C GLU A 67 -12.35 -20.94 6.07
N ASP A 68 -11.50 -21.24 5.07
CA ASP A 68 -10.07 -20.92 5.01
C ASP A 68 -9.74 -19.90 3.90
N GLN A 69 -10.74 -19.47 3.13
CA GLN A 69 -10.55 -18.46 2.08
C GLN A 69 -10.10 -17.13 2.68
N PRO A 70 -9.16 -16.43 2.04
CA PRO A 70 -8.69 -15.16 2.56
C PRO A 70 -9.76 -14.08 2.48
N VAL A 71 -9.59 -13.08 3.33
CA VAL A 71 -10.45 -11.91 3.41
C VAL A 71 -9.83 -10.77 2.59
N LEU A 72 -10.59 -10.17 1.69
CA LEU A 72 -10.15 -8.98 0.97
C LEU A 72 -10.22 -7.76 1.91
N VAL A 73 -9.17 -6.95 1.93
CA VAL A 73 -9.11 -5.68 2.64
C VAL A 73 -8.57 -4.61 1.72
N SER A 74 -9.28 -3.48 1.59
CA SER A 74 -8.85 -2.40 0.70
C SER A 74 -8.17 -1.29 1.47
N ALA A 75 -7.20 -0.62 0.83
CA ALA A 75 -6.56 0.59 1.31
C ALA A 75 -7.46 1.83 1.18
N HIS A 76 -8.78 1.68 1.33
CA HIS A 76 -9.72 2.78 1.14
C HIS A 76 -9.55 3.83 2.25
N ALA A 77 -9.67 5.10 1.85
CA ALA A 77 -9.37 6.24 2.70
C ALA A 77 -10.50 7.28 2.68
N TYR A 78 -10.67 7.98 3.81
CA TYR A 78 -11.34 9.28 3.85
C TYR A 78 -10.33 10.35 3.40
N GLU A 79 -10.51 10.99 2.24
CA GLU A 79 -9.68 12.11 1.75
C GLU A 79 -10.43 13.45 1.75
N ARG A 80 -9.68 14.56 1.68
CA ARG A 80 -10.18 15.94 1.83
C ARG A 80 -10.99 16.46 0.63
N ASP A 81 -10.71 15.92 -0.56
CA ASP A 81 -11.21 16.41 -1.85
C ASP A 81 -12.26 15.48 -2.50
N GLY A 82 -12.66 14.41 -1.80
CA GLY A 82 -13.52 13.35 -2.32
C GLY A 82 -13.02 11.97 -1.90
N TYR A 83 -13.88 10.95 -1.99
CA TYR A 83 -13.55 9.58 -1.60
C TYR A 83 -12.81 8.89 -2.75
N ASN A 84 -11.67 8.21 -2.59
CA ASN A 84 -11.18 7.38 -3.71
C ASN A 84 -12.03 6.10 -3.79
N ALA A 85 -12.93 6.02 -4.77
CA ALA A 85 -13.87 4.89 -4.88
C ALA A 85 -13.25 3.62 -5.49
N ILE A 86 -12.07 3.73 -6.13
CA ILE A 86 -11.47 2.64 -6.91
C ILE A 86 -11.07 1.42 -6.05
N PRO A 87 -10.35 1.55 -4.91
CA PRO A 87 -9.94 0.40 -4.10
C PRO A 87 -11.14 -0.42 -3.59
N ALA A 88 -12.22 0.26 -3.19
CA ALA A 88 -13.43 -0.38 -2.71
C ALA A 88 -14.20 -1.08 -3.84
N ALA A 89 -14.33 -0.43 -5.02
CA ALA A 89 -14.94 -1.04 -6.19
C ALA A 89 -14.16 -2.29 -6.64
N LEU A 90 -12.83 -2.22 -6.66
CA LEU A 90 -11.98 -3.35 -7.01
C LEU A 90 -12.12 -4.51 -6.02
N ALA A 91 -12.07 -4.23 -4.71
CA ALA A 91 -12.21 -5.28 -3.70
C ALA A 91 -13.58 -5.98 -3.79
N ARG A 92 -14.64 -5.22 -4.11
CA ARG A 92 -15.97 -5.78 -4.34
C ARG A 92 -16.03 -6.62 -5.61
N LEU A 93 -15.48 -6.16 -6.73
CA LEU A 93 -15.39 -6.94 -7.96
C LEU A 93 -14.64 -8.25 -7.74
N MET A 94 -13.52 -8.22 -7.02
CA MET A 94 -12.76 -9.42 -6.68
C MET A 94 -13.56 -10.35 -5.75
N SER A 95 -14.29 -9.81 -4.78
CA SER A 95 -15.18 -10.59 -3.92
C SER A 95 -16.24 -11.32 -4.73
N GLU A 96 -16.91 -10.62 -5.64
CA GLU A 96 -17.95 -11.17 -6.52
C GLU A 96 -17.39 -12.25 -7.47
N ARG A 97 -16.20 -12.02 -8.05
CA ARG A 97 -15.58 -12.97 -8.98
C ARG A 97 -14.97 -14.18 -8.26
N LEU A 98 -14.34 -14.00 -7.09
CA LEU A 98 -13.61 -15.08 -6.39
C LEU A 98 -14.46 -15.81 -5.34
N GLY A 99 -15.57 -15.23 -4.90
CA GLY A 99 -16.36 -15.72 -3.76
C GLY A 99 -15.74 -15.38 -2.40
N PHE A 100 -14.61 -14.67 -2.37
CA PHE A 100 -13.92 -14.30 -1.12
C PHE A 100 -14.66 -13.20 -0.39
N ARG A 101 -14.64 -13.23 0.95
CA ARG A 101 -15.27 -12.19 1.77
C ARG A 101 -14.51 -10.87 1.68
N PHE A 102 -15.19 -9.77 1.37
CA PHE A 102 -14.66 -8.42 1.53
C PHE A 102 -14.95 -7.85 2.92
N HIS A 103 -13.91 -7.38 3.62
CA HIS A 103 -13.99 -6.79 4.95
C HIS A 103 -13.76 -5.29 4.91
N ALA A 104 -14.85 -4.54 4.78
CA ALA A 104 -14.84 -3.08 4.60
C ALA A 104 -14.50 -2.28 5.88
N ASN A 105 -14.43 -2.92 7.05
CA ASN A 105 -14.28 -2.21 8.33
C ASN A 105 -12.85 -1.74 8.62
N VAL A 106 -11.84 -2.20 7.87
CA VAL A 106 -10.49 -1.63 7.97
C VAL A 106 -10.45 -0.39 7.09
N VAL A 107 -10.15 0.76 7.68
CA VAL A 107 -10.21 2.07 7.01
C VAL A 107 -8.94 2.86 7.26
N GLN A 108 -8.50 3.68 6.30
CA GLN A 108 -7.43 4.65 6.55
C GLN A 108 -7.94 5.80 7.42
N THR A 109 -7.22 6.13 8.49
CA THR A 109 -7.65 7.09 9.53
C THR A 109 -7.02 8.48 9.40
N ASN A 110 -6.12 8.70 8.44
CA ASN A 110 -5.50 9.99 8.17
C ASN A 110 -5.45 10.30 6.68
N ILE A 111 -5.36 11.59 6.34
CA ILE A 111 -5.19 12.05 4.95
C ILE A 111 -3.69 12.20 4.69
N VAL A 112 -3.14 11.37 3.81
CA VAL A 112 -1.71 11.42 3.44
C VAL A 112 -1.43 12.27 2.20
N GLY A 113 -2.45 12.54 1.36
CA GLY A 113 -2.36 13.45 0.22
C GLY A 113 -1.24 13.11 -0.75
N HIS A 114 -1.19 11.85 -1.20
CA HIS A 114 -0.08 11.34 -2.01
C HIS A 114 -0.13 11.76 -3.48
N THR A 115 -1.27 12.24 -3.99
CA THR A 115 -1.42 12.65 -5.39
C THR A 115 -0.45 13.81 -5.70
N GLY A 116 0.45 13.61 -6.66
CA GLY A 116 1.50 14.59 -7.02
C GLY A 116 2.66 14.72 -6.01
N ALA A 117 2.63 14.02 -4.87
CA ALA A 117 3.68 14.11 -3.86
C ALA A 117 4.96 13.39 -4.29
N GLY A 118 6.11 14.03 -4.05
CA GLY A 118 7.44 13.43 -4.25
C GLY A 118 7.73 12.29 -3.25
N GLY A 119 8.74 11.47 -3.53
CA GLY A 119 9.02 10.25 -2.77
C GLY A 119 9.27 10.48 -1.27
N TYR A 120 10.03 11.51 -0.87
CA TYR A 120 10.21 11.82 0.57
C TYR A 120 8.93 12.31 1.25
N ASN A 121 8.04 13.01 0.52
CA ASN A 121 6.73 13.39 1.05
C ASN A 121 5.86 12.15 1.33
N ARG A 122 5.94 11.13 0.48
CA ARG A 122 5.25 9.85 0.70
C ARG A 122 5.83 9.06 1.86
N LEU A 123 7.16 9.00 1.99
CA LEU A 123 7.85 8.36 3.11
C LEU A 123 7.54 9.04 4.45
N ALA A 124 7.55 10.37 4.48
CA ALA A 124 7.28 11.15 5.68
C ALA A 124 5.83 11.04 6.17
N ARG A 125 4.87 10.88 5.26
CA ARG A 125 3.43 10.86 5.56
C ARG A 125 2.89 9.44 5.44
N GLN A 126 3.04 8.66 6.50
CA GLN A 126 2.57 7.27 6.50
C GLN A 126 1.06 7.17 6.70
N ALA A 127 0.42 6.26 5.96
CA ALA A 127 -0.98 5.93 6.15
C ALA A 127 -1.16 5.23 7.50
N SER A 128 -2.18 5.64 8.25
CA SER A 128 -2.63 4.99 9.48
C SER A 128 -3.93 4.27 9.18
N PHE A 129 -4.10 3.07 9.73
CA PHE A 129 -5.31 2.28 9.57
C PHE A 129 -5.97 2.03 10.92
N GLY A 130 -7.28 1.82 10.88
CA GLY A 130 -8.12 1.54 12.03
C GLY A 130 -9.22 0.56 11.65
N GLY A 131 -9.98 0.12 12.65
CA GLY A 131 -11.05 -0.87 12.49
C GLY A 131 -10.59 -2.30 12.71
N ASP A 132 -11.56 -3.22 12.72
CA ASP A 132 -11.33 -4.56 13.25
C ASP A 132 -10.54 -5.45 12.30
N VAL A 133 -9.72 -6.32 12.87
CA VAL A 133 -9.06 -7.42 12.16
C VAL A 133 -9.50 -8.70 12.85
N ILE A 134 -9.83 -9.73 12.08
CA ILE A 134 -10.26 -11.02 12.59
C ILE A 134 -8.99 -11.84 12.85
N PRO A 135 -8.64 -12.12 14.12
CA PRO A 135 -7.40 -12.84 14.42
C PRO A 135 -7.41 -14.25 13.83
N GLY A 136 -6.26 -14.72 13.36
CA GLY A 136 -6.09 -16.03 12.74
C GLY A 136 -6.57 -16.12 11.28
N ARG A 137 -7.14 -15.04 10.71
CA ARG A 137 -7.54 -15.01 9.30
C ARG A 137 -6.42 -14.56 8.38
N THR A 138 -6.42 -15.10 7.18
CA THR A 138 -5.58 -14.65 6.07
C THR A 138 -6.26 -13.51 5.31
N TYR A 139 -5.46 -12.60 4.76
CA TYR A 139 -5.92 -11.39 4.09
C TYR A 139 -5.21 -11.17 2.75
N ILE A 140 -5.93 -10.60 1.78
CA ILE A 140 -5.37 -10.03 0.55
C ILE A 140 -5.62 -8.54 0.57
N MET A 141 -4.56 -7.74 0.41
CA MET A 141 -4.68 -6.29 0.33
C MET A 141 -5.04 -5.86 -1.08
N VAL A 142 -5.97 -4.91 -1.21
CA VAL A 142 -6.45 -4.35 -2.47
C VAL A 142 -6.19 -2.85 -2.50
N ASP A 143 -5.57 -2.35 -3.57
CA ASP A 143 -5.34 -0.92 -3.78
C ASP A 143 -5.62 -0.52 -5.24
N ASP A 144 -5.78 0.77 -5.52
CA ASP A 144 -5.96 1.24 -6.89
C ASP A 144 -4.62 1.43 -7.61
N PHE A 145 -3.62 1.98 -6.92
CA PHE A 145 -2.33 2.28 -7.53
C PHE A 145 -1.15 1.93 -6.63
N ILE A 146 -0.33 0.97 -7.08
CA ILE A 146 0.91 0.62 -6.39
C ILE A 146 2.06 1.50 -6.92
N GLY A 147 2.34 2.58 -6.18
CA GLY A 147 3.46 3.50 -6.44
C GLY A 147 4.75 3.08 -5.73
N GLN A 148 5.03 3.65 -4.56
CA GLN A 148 6.09 3.15 -3.69
C GLN A 148 5.62 2.00 -2.79
N GLY A 149 4.31 1.73 -2.70
CA GLY A 149 3.76 0.65 -1.87
C GLY A 149 3.70 0.93 -0.37
N GLY A 150 4.01 2.16 0.08
CA GLY A 150 3.96 2.53 1.49
C GLY A 150 2.59 2.33 2.14
N THR A 151 1.50 2.64 1.43
CA THR A 151 0.13 2.39 1.89
C THR A 151 -0.10 0.90 2.19
N LEU A 152 0.29 0.02 1.27
CA LEU A 152 0.20 -1.44 1.46
C LEU A 152 1.09 -1.92 2.61
N ALA A 153 2.29 -1.35 2.77
CA ALA A 153 3.17 -1.68 3.89
C ALA A 153 2.51 -1.35 5.25
N ASN A 154 1.85 -0.20 5.34
CA ASN A 154 1.14 0.23 6.54
C ASN A 154 -0.14 -0.57 6.79
N LEU A 155 -0.91 -0.89 5.73
CA LEU A 155 -2.10 -1.74 5.83
C LEU A 155 -1.73 -3.15 6.31
N ARG A 156 -0.66 -3.73 5.74
CA ARG A 156 -0.15 -5.03 6.18
C ARG A 156 0.24 -5.01 7.65
N GLY A 157 1.00 -3.99 8.06
CA GLY A 157 1.39 -3.83 9.46
C GLY A 157 0.19 -3.76 10.40
N TRP A 158 -0.87 -3.04 10.02
CA TRP A 158 -2.11 -2.98 10.80
C TRP A 158 -2.81 -4.34 10.91
N VAL A 159 -2.93 -5.07 9.81
CA VAL A 159 -3.54 -6.41 9.80
C VAL A 159 -2.75 -7.38 10.67
N GLU A 160 -1.43 -7.43 10.49
CA GLU A 160 -0.58 -8.39 11.19
C GLU A 160 -0.41 -8.09 12.68
N CYS A 161 -0.32 -6.81 13.08
CA CYS A 161 -0.24 -6.47 14.51
C CYS A 161 -1.54 -6.74 15.27
N ASN A 162 -2.67 -6.87 14.57
CA ASN A 162 -3.96 -7.23 15.15
C ASN A 162 -4.30 -8.73 14.93
N GLY A 163 -3.31 -9.56 14.63
CA GLY A 163 -3.43 -11.02 14.61
C GLY A 163 -3.93 -11.63 13.30
N GLY A 164 -4.08 -10.84 12.24
CA GLY A 164 -4.29 -11.36 10.88
C GLY A 164 -2.96 -11.77 10.22
N THR A 165 -3.04 -12.35 9.03
CA THR A 165 -1.86 -12.65 8.19
C THR A 165 -2.12 -12.22 6.77
N VAL A 166 -1.30 -11.33 6.22
CA VAL A 166 -1.45 -10.91 4.82
C VAL A 166 -0.67 -11.87 3.94
N VAL A 167 -1.33 -12.43 2.92
CA VAL A 167 -0.72 -13.45 2.04
C VAL A 167 -0.45 -12.94 0.62
N HIS A 168 -1.18 -11.91 0.17
CA HIS A 168 -1.00 -11.31 -1.15
C HIS A 168 -1.44 -9.84 -1.17
N ALA A 169 -1.04 -9.14 -2.22
CA ALA A 169 -1.54 -7.82 -2.58
C ALA A 169 -1.96 -7.78 -4.05
N VAL A 170 -2.94 -6.93 -4.34
CA VAL A 170 -3.43 -6.68 -5.70
C VAL A 170 -3.65 -5.18 -5.87
N GLY A 171 -3.17 -4.66 -7.00
CA GLY A 171 -3.40 -3.30 -7.46
C GLY A 171 -4.24 -3.31 -8.72
N LEU A 172 -5.15 -2.35 -8.89
CA LEU A 172 -5.73 -2.13 -10.23
C LEU A 172 -4.60 -1.84 -11.22
N THR A 173 -3.66 -0.98 -10.83
CA THR A 173 -2.53 -0.60 -11.65
C THR A 173 -1.30 -0.26 -10.82
N GLY A 174 -0.16 -0.12 -11.49
CA GLY A 174 1.09 0.34 -10.93
C GLY A 174 2.17 0.27 -12.00
N LYS A 175 3.42 0.56 -11.61
CA LYS A 175 4.56 0.26 -12.47
C LYS A 175 4.98 -1.19 -12.22
N PRO A 176 5.46 -1.94 -13.23
CA PRO A 176 5.84 -3.33 -13.05
C PRO A 176 6.84 -3.54 -11.89
N TYR A 177 7.82 -2.65 -11.75
CA TYR A 177 8.78 -2.71 -10.64
C TYR A 177 8.18 -2.37 -9.27
N SER A 178 7.00 -1.76 -9.22
CA SER A 178 6.31 -1.40 -7.98
C SER A 178 5.51 -2.57 -7.42
N ALA A 179 5.20 -3.58 -8.25
CA ALA A 179 4.58 -4.83 -7.83
C ALA A 179 5.48 -5.62 -6.87
N ILE A 180 6.80 -5.49 -7.01
CA ILE A 180 7.76 -6.12 -6.11
C ILE A 180 7.80 -5.32 -4.80
N LEU A 181 7.07 -5.79 -3.80
CA LEU A 181 6.96 -5.13 -2.49
C LEU A 181 8.14 -5.48 -1.58
N ASN A 182 8.59 -6.72 -1.63
CA ASN A 182 9.64 -7.24 -0.76
C ASN A 182 11.04 -6.78 -1.22
N PRO A 183 11.80 -6.01 -0.43
CA PRO A 183 13.20 -5.74 -0.72
C PRO A 183 14.05 -7.02 -0.57
N THR A 184 15.05 -7.20 -1.42
CA THR A 184 16.01 -8.31 -1.25
C THR A 184 16.99 -8.01 -0.11
N GLU A 185 17.57 -9.05 0.49
CA GLU A 185 18.62 -8.89 1.50
C GLU A 185 19.81 -8.07 0.98
N GLU A 186 20.20 -8.26 -0.29
CA GLU A 186 21.23 -7.47 -0.95
C GLU A 186 20.87 -5.98 -1.00
N GLN A 187 19.62 -5.63 -1.34
CA GLN A 187 19.18 -4.24 -1.37
C GLN A 187 19.19 -3.59 0.02
N LEU A 188 18.81 -4.35 1.07
CA LEU A 188 18.86 -3.88 2.45
C LEU A 188 20.30 -3.72 2.93
N HIS A 189 21.17 -4.66 2.58
CA HIS A 189 22.60 -4.60 2.86
C HIS A 189 23.23 -3.36 2.21
N ASP A 190 23.02 -3.15 0.91
CA ASP A 190 23.52 -2.00 0.17
C ASP A 190 23.03 -0.67 0.77
N LEU A 191 21.77 -0.61 1.19
CA LEU A 191 21.21 0.57 1.84
C LEU A 191 21.92 0.87 3.17
N ARG A 192 22.19 -0.16 3.97
CA ARG A 192 22.89 -0.06 5.27
C ARG A 192 24.36 0.32 5.09
N GLU A 193 25.06 -0.32 4.16
CA GLU A 193 26.47 -0.01 3.89
C GLU A 193 26.65 1.42 3.39
N ARG A 194 25.79 1.86 2.47
CA ARG A 194 25.89 3.20 1.88
C ARG A 194 25.71 4.33 2.90
N HIS A 195 24.80 4.16 3.85
CA HIS A 195 24.40 5.24 4.76
C HIS A 195 24.85 5.05 6.22
N GLY A 196 25.52 3.94 6.51
CA GLY A 196 25.98 3.57 7.83
C GLY A 196 24.87 3.10 8.78
N PRO A 197 25.24 2.44 9.90
CA PRO A 197 24.29 1.84 10.83
C PRO A 197 23.43 2.86 11.59
N ASP A 198 23.91 4.10 11.73
CA ASP A 198 23.20 5.15 12.47
C ASP A 198 21.90 5.59 11.77
N LEU A 199 21.82 5.47 10.44
CA LEU A 199 20.61 5.86 9.71
C LEU A 199 19.44 4.91 10.04
N GLU A 200 19.66 3.61 10.10
CA GLU A 200 18.59 2.64 10.42
C GLU A 200 18.11 2.80 11.86
N LYS A 201 19.04 3.07 12.80
CA LYS A 201 18.68 3.39 14.18
C LYS A 201 17.81 4.66 14.25
N TRP A 202 18.24 5.74 13.59
CA TRP A 202 17.45 6.96 13.50
C TRP A 202 16.09 6.69 12.84
N TRP A 203 16.05 5.87 11.79
CA TRP A 203 14.83 5.52 11.08
C TRP A 203 13.85 4.79 12.01
N GLN A 204 14.34 3.84 12.80
CA GLN A 204 13.54 3.14 13.80
C GLN A 204 12.99 4.10 14.87
N ASP A 205 13.78 5.08 15.33
CA ASP A 205 13.32 6.10 16.26
C ASP A 205 12.24 7.03 15.67
N GLN A 206 12.32 7.32 14.36
CA GLN A 206 11.37 8.20 13.67
C GLN A 206 10.08 7.52 13.22
N PHE A 207 10.15 6.27 12.76
CA PHE A 207 9.03 5.56 12.12
C PHE A 207 8.58 4.30 12.87
N GLY A 208 9.33 3.87 13.89
CA GLY A 208 8.97 2.72 14.71
C GLY A 208 9.22 1.35 14.09
N HIS A 209 9.95 1.27 12.97
CA HIS A 209 10.30 0.03 12.29
C HIS A 209 11.69 0.12 11.63
N THR A 210 12.32 -1.02 11.34
CA THR A 210 13.64 -1.13 10.68
C THR A 210 13.50 -1.13 9.15
N PHE A 211 14.62 -1.24 8.41
CA PHE A 211 14.62 -1.17 6.93
C PHE A 211 14.01 -2.39 6.25
N ASP A 212 13.97 -3.54 6.90
CA ASP A 212 13.29 -4.76 6.45
C ASP A 212 11.75 -4.61 6.35
N CYS A 213 11.19 -3.56 6.96
CA CYS A 213 9.79 -3.17 6.83
C CYS A 213 9.54 -2.16 5.70
N LEU A 214 10.57 -1.69 4.98
CA LEU A 214 10.43 -0.85 3.80
C LEU A 214 9.96 -1.69 2.62
N THR A 215 9.23 -1.09 1.69
CA THR A 215 9.06 -1.74 0.39
C THR A 215 10.36 -1.69 -0.41
N GLN A 216 10.49 -2.55 -1.43
CA GLN A 216 11.59 -2.50 -2.39
C GLN A 216 11.75 -1.11 -3.00
N SER A 217 10.64 -0.47 -3.37
CA SER A 217 10.64 0.84 -4.01
C SER A 217 11.08 1.95 -3.04
N GLU A 218 10.73 1.85 -1.76
CA GLU A 218 11.20 2.76 -0.72
C GLU A 218 12.70 2.56 -0.43
N ALA A 219 13.15 1.31 -0.25
CA ALA A 219 14.57 0.98 -0.03
C ALA A 219 15.45 1.48 -1.19
N ARG A 220 15.05 1.18 -2.44
CA ARG A 220 15.73 1.68 -3.65
C ARG A 220 15.75 3.20 -3.73
N TYR A 221 14.68 3.86 -3.31
CA TYR A 221 14.60 5.32 -3.31
C TYR A 221 15.58 5.94 -2.30
N LEU A 222 15.64 5.40 -1.09
CA LEU A 222 16.59 5.83 -0.05
C LEU A 222 18.04 5.55 -0.46
N ALA A 223 18.32 4.38 -1.02
CA ALA A 223 19.65 4.01 -1.47
C ALA A 223 20.21 4.99 -2.52
N ARG A 224 19.37 5.57 -3.39
CA ARG A 224 19.79 6.57 -4.39
C ARG A 224 20.12 7.95 -3.81
N SER A 225 19.88 8.17 -2.52
CA SER A 225 20.27 9.41 -1.85
C SER A 225 21.80 9.50 -1.76
N PRO A 226 22.40 10.69 -1.86
CA PRO A 226 23.85 10.86 -1.73
C PRO A 226 24.39 10.38 -0.38
N ASP A 227 23.69 10.69 0.71
CA ASP A 227 24.12 10.41 2.07
C ASP A 227 22.93 10.40 3.06
N ALA A 228 23.20 9.95 4.29
CA ALA A 228 22.25 9.83 5.38
C ALA A 228 21.69 11.19 5.84
N ASP A 229 22.49 12.26 5.78
CA ASP A 229 22.05 13.61 6.19
C ASP A 229 21.03 14.18 5.21
N THR A 230 21.23 13.94 3.92
CA THR A 230 20.29 14.31 2.86
C THR A 230 18.95 13.62 3.06
N ILE A 231 18.93 12.34 3.43
CA ILE A 231 17.70 11.61 3.77
C ILE A 231 16.99 12.28 4.95
N ARG A 232 17.70 12.48 6.06
CA ARG A 232 17.17 13.08 7.29
C ARG A 232 16.60 14.48 7.02
N ASN A 233 17.35 15.33 6.30
CA ASN A 233 16.96 16.69 5.97
C ASN A 233 15.72 16.74 5.06
N ARG A 234 15.66 15.88 4.03
CA ARG A 234 14.50 15.84 3.12
C ARG A 234 13.25 15.31 3.79
N LEU A 235 13.37 14.31 4.67
CA LEU A 235 12.26 13.82 5.48
C LEU A 235 11.76 14.88 6.45
N ALA A 236 12.67 15.56 7.16
CA ALA A 236 12.31 16.65 8.07
C ALA A 236 11.61 17.81 7.35
N ALA A 237 12.05 18.17 6.13
CA ALA A 237 11.37 19.16 5.30
C ALA A 237 9.96 18.71 4.92
N ALA A 238 9.82 17.48 4.41
CA ALA A 238 8.54 16.90 4.00
C ALA A 238 7.52 16.79 5.16
N MET A 239 7.99 16.47 6.37
CA MET A 239 7.17 16.44 7.59
C MET A 239 6.62 17.83 7.93
N ARG A 240 7.47 18.87 7.89
CA ARG A 240 7.06 20.25 8.16
C ARG A 240 6.02 20.76 7.15
N GLU A 241 6.18 20.44 5.87
CA GLU A 241 5.22 20.80 4.83
C GLU A 241 3.83 20.18 5.08
N GLY A 242 3.79 18.97 5.64
CA GLY A 242 2.54 18.26 5.97
C GLY A 242 1.75 18.93 7.10
N ASP A 243 2.44 19.31 8.18
CA ASP A 243 1.81 19.96 9.34
C ASP A 243 1.23 21.33 9.01
N SER A 244 1.85 22.08 8.09
CA SER A 244 1.32 23.37 7.62
C SER A 244 0.05 23.27 6.77
N GLY A 245 -0.22 22.11 6.15
CA GLY A 245 -1.43 21.87 5.34
C GLY A 245 -2.65 21.42 6.13
N GLY A 246 -2.46 20.86 7.33
CA GLY A 246 -3.53 20.34 8.20
C GLY A 246 -4.23 21.39 9.08
N ARG A 247 -3.77 22.64 9.10
CA ARG A 247 -4.31 23.74 9.95
C ARG A 247 -5.17 24.77 9.22
N ARG A 248 -5.71 24.47 8.03
CA ARG A 248 -6.63 25.37 7.32
C ARG A 248 -8.01 24.77 7.18
#